data_AF-Q4U8S7-F1
#
_entry.id   AF-Q4U8S7-F1
#
_cell.length_a   1.000
_cell.length_b   1.000
_cell.length_c   1.000
_cell.angle_alpha   90.00
_cell.angle_beta   90.00
_cell.angle_gamma   90.00
#
_symmetry.space_group_name_H-M   'P 1'
#
loop_
_entity.id
_entity.type
_entity.pdbx_description
1 polymer ?
#
loop_
_entity_poly.entity_id
_entity_poly.type
_entity_poly.pdbx_seq_one_letter_code
_entity_poly.pdbx_strand_id
1 'polypeptide(L)'
;MDDQGNSVIVNVKWMGKQFDGLRMSLDEPLESFKKQLSSLTGVPPERQKIMFKGIIPNDADLSKIKITNGARLMLIGSAEKPPECIEKVRFFDELSSQEKAKFMNENIIVKLPPGIMNLGNTCYFNSVVQFLFPVTELWNSVSKCLEGKPNTPDVNFAKSLLDMKKQLNHTLERFVPLVQIQFLRKINPLFCRKDDKTGMYMQQDAEECLNCILGNLNSLSEEKISENVFGFSMVSNTKPVKSEGSEPSEPSESEKPPEESVTSVEHNLVLSCYMGTPLKSVGTLMDGINLSLNEELLKFSEKDGCDVLHNKVTKLSSLPKYLIVHLVRFEWKQKSQVSHTDAIKAKVCRRVNFERYIDITSICSEVLYFPDILSQELQQKLRAARSHQIKKEDKLNEGLNGEVKDGNKSEEGESCDVEMVNLDGYEMSPGEYATGKYELISIVTHQGRTADAGHYICWTKDTREYPTKNSSNNNEKDLDNQENRENEPKKKKQVDMWIKFDDDVVSEHDWGSFDLCGGRSDYHIAVLLLYKSQNTTL
;
A
#
# COMPACT_ATOMS: atom_id res chain seq x y z
N MET A 1 -70.15 58.80 39.10
CA MET A 1 -70.41 57.65 38.20
C MET A 1 -69.23 57.61 37.28
N ASP A 2 -68.20 56.86 37.69
CA ASP A 2 -66.99 56.69 36.90
C ASP A 2 -67.15 55.37 36.15
N ASP A 3 -67.31 55.44 34.82
CA ASP A 3 -67.18 54.29 33.93
C ASP A 3 -65.73 53.80 33.99
N GLN A 4 -65.44 52.96 34.99
CA GLN A 4 -64.24 52.13 34.98
C GLN A 4 -64.45 51.05 33.92
N GLY A 5 -64.10 51.40 32.67
CA GLY A 5 -63.91 50.44 31.59
C GLY A 5 -63.07 49.26 32.08
N ASN A 6 -63.41 48.07 31.58
CA ASN A 6 -63.06 46.75 32.07
C ASN A 6 -61.54 46.48 31.99
N SER A 7 -60.75 47.20 32.80
CA SER A 7 -59.30 47.27 32.72
C SER A 7 -58.66 46.64 33.95
N VAL A 8 -57.66 45.80 33.71
CA VAL A 8 -56.98 44.99 34.73
C VAL A 8 -55.50 45.36 34.74
N ILE A 9 -54.90 45.46 35.92
CA ILE A 9 -53.45 45.68 36.06
C ILE A 9 -52.76 44.33 36.06
N VAL A 10 -51.76 44.14 35.22
CA VAL A 10 -51.01 42.90 35.04
C VAL A 10 -49.50 43.14 35.13
N ASN A 11 -48.78 42.11 35.55
CA ASN A 11 -47.32 42.13 35.68
C ASN A 11 -46.71 41.18 34.65
N VAL A 12 -45.87 41.68 33.73
CA VAL A 12 -45.32 40.88 32.63
C VAL A 12 -43.86 40.58 32.89
N LYS A 13 -43.48 39.29 32.81
CA LYS A 13 -42.07 38.86 32.89
C LYS A 13 -41.55 38.45 31.51
N TRP A 14 -40.41 39.01 31.11
CA TRP A 14 -39.71 38.72 29.86
C TRP A 14 -38.20 38.64 30.09
N MET A 15 -37.55 37.53 29.70
CA MET A 15 -36.08 37.34 29.78
C MET A 15 -35.46 37.76 31.13
N GLY A 16 -36.16 37.46 32.24
CA GLY A 16 -35.73 37.81 33.60
C GLY A 16 -36.12 39.23 34.07
N LYS A 17 -36.47 40.15 33.17
CA LYS A 17 -37.01 41.49 33.50
C LYS A 17 -38.51 41.40 33.82
N GLN A 18 -38.94 42.15 34.84
CA GLN A 18 -40.33 42.21 35.27
C GLN A 18 -40.86 43.64 35.06
N PHE A 19 -42.00 43.75 34.38
CA PHE A 19 -42.71 45.00 34.13
C PHE A 19 -44.00 44.97 34.94
N ASP A 20 -44.03 45.71 36.03
CA ASP A 20 -45.17 45.76 36.94
C ASP A 20 -46.11 46.91 36.59
N GLY A 21 -47.41 46.73 36.87
CA GLY A 21 -48.37 47.83 36.78
C GLY A 21 -48.92 48.12 35.38
N LEU A 22 -48.85 47.18 34.44
CA LEU A 22 -49.34 47.39 33.08
C LEU A 22 -50.87 47.32 33.03
N ARG A 23 -51.51 48.37 32.50
CA ARG A 23 -52.96 48.39 32.29
C ARG A 23 -53.32 47.62 31.02
N MET A 24 -54.19 46.63 31.14
CA MET A 24 -54.72 45.85 30.03
C MET A 24 -56.24 45.96 30.02
N SER A 25 -56.80 46.51 28.95
CA SER A 25 -58.25 46.58 28.73
C SER A 25 -58.77 45.23 28.23
N LEU A 26 -59.79 44.66 28.88
CA LEU A 26 -60.42 43.39 28.48
C LEU A 26 -61.40 43.53 27.30
N ASP A 27 -61.76 44.77 26.96
CA ASP A 27 -62.68 45.11 25.86
C ASP A 27 -61.94 45.38 24.53
N GLU A 28 -60.61 45.47 24.57
CA GLU A 28 -59.75 45.68 23.40
C GLU A 28 -59.13 44.37 22.90
N PRO A 29 -58.78 44.27 21.59
CA PRO A 29 -58.08 43.10 21.06
C PRO A 29 -56.66 43.00 21.66
N LEU A 30 -56.18 41.76 21.83
CA LEU A 30 -54.85 41.44 22.39
C LEU A 30 -53.70 42.14 21.63
N GLU A 31 -53.92 42.55 20.39
CA GLU A 31 -52.95 43.31 19.58
C GLU A 31 -52.58 44.67 20.18
N SER A 32 -53.53 45.36 20.83
CA SER A 32 -53.28 46.66 21.50
C SER A 32 -52.25 46.49 22.63
N PHE A 33 -52.45 45.46 23.44
CA PHE A 33 -51.52 45.10 24.52
C PHE A 33 -50.16 44.62 23.99
N LYS A 34 -50.12 43.89 22.87
CA LYS A 34 -48.86 43.50 22.21
C LYS A 34 -48.05 44.68 21.68
N LYS A 35 -48.71 45.73 21.16
CA LYS A 35 -48.04 46.98 20.73
C LYS A 35 -47.43 47.73 21.91
N GLN A 36 -48.14 47.78 23.04
CA GLN A 36 -47.61 48.34 24.29
C GLN A 36 -46.39 47.54 24.78
N LEU A 37 -46.45 46.20 24.75
CA LEU A 37 -45.31 45.35 25.09
C LEU A 37 -44.16 45.46 24.08
N SER A 38 -44.44 45.69 22.80
CA SER A 38 -43.41 45.89 21.77
C SER A 38 -42.61 47.16 22.02
N SER A 39 -43.28 48.22 22.49
CA SER A 39 -42.63 49.48 22.85
C SER A 39 -41.71 49.33 24.07
N LEU A 40 -42.04 48.42 24.99
CA LEU A 40 -41.27 48.19 26.23
C LEU A 40 -40.18 47.12 26.09
N THR A 41 -40.38 46.11 25.22
CA THR A 41 -39.48 44.94 25.10
C THR A 41 -38.69 44.91 23.80
N GLY A 42 -39.06 45.72 22.80
CA GLY A 42 -38.44 45.70 21.47
C GLY A 42 -38.79 44.45 20.63
N VAL A 43 -39.62 43.54 21.16
CA VAL A 43 -40.07 42.34 20.43
C VAL A 43 -41.26 42.71 19.54
N PRO A 44 -41.21 42.49 18.22
CA PRO A 44 -42.34 42.78 17.33
C PRO A 44 -43.62 42.01 17.71
N PRO A 45 -44.83 42.60 17.56
CA PRO A 45 -46.11 41.97 17.96
C PRO A 45 -46.34 40.56 17.39
N GLU A 46 -45.83 40.28 16.19
CA GLU A 46 -45.93 38.97 15.53
C GLU A 46 -45.14 37.86 16.24
N ARG A 47 -44.06 38.23 16.94
CA ARG A 47 -43.14 37.32 17.63
C ARG A 47 -43.40 37.24 19.14
N GLN A 48 -44.44 37.93 19.62
CA GLN A 48 -44.85 37.92 21.00
C GLN A 48 -45.88 36.81 21.27
N LYS A 49 -45.47 35.81 22.07
CA LYS A 49 -46.37 34.83 22.67
C LYS A 49 -46.56 35.17 24.15
N ILE A 50 -47.80 35.52 24.51
CA ILE A 50 -48.17 35.86 25.89
C ILE A 50 -48.75 34.60 26.53
N MET A 51 -48.24 34.24 27.70
CA MET A 51 -48.71 33.10 28.46
C MET A 51 -49.35 33.50 29.79
N PHE A 52 -50.55 32.95 30.03
CA PHE A 52 -51.29 33.00 31.28
C PHE A 52 -52.06 31.69 31.46
N LYS A 53 -51.60 30.80 32.34
CA LYS A 53 -52.15 29.44 32.50
C LYS A 53 -52.27 28.66 31.16
N GLY A 54 -51.37 28.94 30.22
CA GLY A 54 -51.40 28.46 28.83
C GLY A 54 -51.02 29.58 27.84
N ILE A 55 -50.82 29.25 26.57
CA ILE A 55 -50.59 30.24 25.51
C ILE A 55 -51.93 30.88 25.15
N ILE A 56 -52.03 32.21 25.19
CA ILE A 56 -53.22 32.94 24.75
C ILE A 56 -53.18 33.02 23.21
N PRO A 57 -54.16 32.47 22.48
CA PRO A 57 -54.27 32.63 21.03
C PRO A 57 -54.46 34.11 20.64
N ASN A 58 -54.03 34.49 19.44
CA ASN A 58 -54.12 35.88 18.97
C ASN A 58 -55.57 36.39 18.87
N ASP A 59 -56.52 35.49 18.59
CA ASP A 59 -57.94 35.81 18.37
C ASP A 59 -58.82 35.50 19.60
N ALA A 60 -58.22 35.30 20.78
CA ALA A 60 -58.97 34.93 21.98
C ALA A 60 -59.63 36.14 22.66
N ASP A 61 -60.93 36.01 22.97
CA ASP A 61 -61.67 37.00 23.76
C ASP A 61 -61.10 37.09 25.18
N LEU A 62 -60.48 38.22 25.50
CA LEU A 62 -59.85 38.46 26.81
C LEU A 62 -60.86 38.41 27.96
N SER A 63 -62.14 38.68 27.71
CA SER A 63 -63.23 38.61 28.70
C SER A 63 -63.54 37.18 29.16
N LYS A 64 -63.20 36.14 28.38
CA LYS A 64 -63.38 34.73 28.76
C LYS A 64 -62.21 34.20 29.58
N ILE A 65 -61.08 34.88 29.54
CA ILE A 65 -59.88 34.54 30.30
C ILE A 65 -60.01 35.24 31.64
N LYS A 66 -60.12 34.49 32.75
CA LYS A 66 -60.26 35.03 34.11
C LYS A 66 -58.96 35.68 34.61
N ILE A 67 -58.54 36.77 33.98
CA ILE A 67 -57.35 37.53 34.35
C ILE A 67 -57.73 38.47 35.49
N THR A 68 -57.18 38.22 36.66
CA THR A 68 -57.42 39.05 37.86
C THR A 68 -56.42 40.19 37.95
N ASN A 69 -56.78 41.22 38.71
CA ASN A 69 -55.90 42.35 39.01
C ASN A 69 -54.63 41.84 39.73
N GLY A 70 -53.44 42.21 39.25
CA GLY A 70 -52.13 41.72 39.70
C GLY A 70 -51.66 40.41 39.08
N ALA A 71 -52.32 39.89 38.04
CA ALA A 71 -51.93 38.63 37.38
C ALA A 71 -50.53 38.70 36.74
N ARG A 72 -49.75 37.62 36.89
CA ARG A 72 -48.43 37.49 36.27
C ARG A 72 -48.52 36.84 34.89
N LEU A 73 -48.19 37.60 33.86
CA LEU A 73 -48.09 37.16 32.47
C LEU A 73 -46.63 36.88 32.11
N MET A 74 -46.36 35.89 31.29
CA MET A 74 -45.02 35.62 30.75
C MET A 74 -44.99 35.91 29.27
N LEU A 75 -44.09 36.80 28.85
CA LEU A 75 -43.84 37.07 27.43
C LEU A 75 -42.70 36.18 26.95
N ILE A 76 -42.93 35.48 25.84
CA ILE A 76 -41.92 34.71 25.13
C ILE A 76 -41.77 35.30 23.73
N GLY A 77 -40.56 35.76 23.41
CA GLY A 77 -40.21 36.31 22.11
C GLY A 77 -38.79 36.89 22.15
N SER A 78 -38.07 36.82 21.03
CA SER A 78 -36.71 37.37 20.90
C SER A 78 -36.76 38.66 20.09
N ALA A 79 -35.99 39.67 20.52
CA ALA A 79 -35.89 40.96 19.84
C ALA A 79 -35.01 40.91 18.58
N GLU A 80 -34.07 39.97 18.51
CA GLU A 80 -33.13 39.84 17.39
C GLU A 80 -33.60 38.82 16.35
N LYS A 81 -33.41 39.12 15.05
CA LYS A 81 -33.48 38.11 13.98
C LYS A 81 -32.20 37.26 14.08
N PRO A 82 -32.29 35.91 14.18
CA PRO A 82 -31.12 35.06 14.00
C PRO A 82 -30.51 35.34 12.62
N PRO A 83 -29.18 35.33 12.47
CA PRO A 83 -28.56 35.38 11.15
C PRO A 83 -29.06 34.17 10.34
N GLU A 84 -29.62 34.43 9.16
CA GLU A 84 -29.98 33.36 8.23
C GLU A 84 -28.67 32.68 7.79
N CYS A 85 -28.57 31.37 8.03
CA CYS A 85 -27.50 30.55 7.48
C CYS A 85 -27.76 30.43 5.97
N ILE A 86 -27.01 31.18 5.17
CA ILE A 86 -27.18 31.24 3.70
C ILE A 86 -26.53 30.02 3.01
N GLU A 87 -25.78 29.20 3.74
CA GLU A 87 -25.18 28.00 3.15
C GLU A 87 -26.17 26.84 3.22
N LYS A 88 -26.79 26.54 2.07
CA LYS A 88 -27.53 25.28 1.87
C LYS A 88 -26.61 24.14 2.28
N VAL A 89 -27.00 23.36 3.30
CA VAL A 89 -26.36 22.11 3.66
C VAL A 89 -26.37 21.21 2.43
N ARG A 90 -25.24 21.09 1.73
CA ARG A 90 -25.06 20.13 0.64
C ARG A 90 -24.61 18.82 1.26
N PHE A 91 -25.40 17.77 1.10
CA PHE A 91 -25.04 16.46 1.61
C PHE A 91 -23.87 15.89 0.82
N PHE A 92 -22.95 15.23 1.53
CA PHE A 92 -21.77 14.61 0.92
C PHE A 92 -22.16 13.69 -0.25
N ASP A 93 -23.28 12.99 -0.16
CA ASP A 93 -23.76 12.04 -1.18
C ASP A 93 -24.17 12.67 -2.52
N GLU A 94 -24.52 13.96 -2.54
CA GLU A 94 -24.98 14.67 -3.76
C GLU A 94 -23.82 15.23 -4.61
N LEU A 95 -22.58 15.18 -4.09
CA LEU A 95 -21.38 15.61 -4.81
C LEU A 95 -20.96 14.55 -5.84
N SER A 96 -20.40 15.00 -6.97
CA SER A 96 -19.80 14.07 -7.94
C SER A 96 -18.60 13.34 -7.33
N SER A 97 -18.28 12.16 -7.87
CA SER A 97 -17.15 11.34 -7.41
C SER A 97 -15.78 12.03 -7.56
N GLN A 98 -15.68 13.10 -8.35
CA GLN A 98 -14.48 13.93 -8.46
C GLN A 98 -14.46 15.05 -7.41
N GLU A 99 -15.60 15.67 -7.12
CA GLU A 99 -15.73 16.70 -6.08
C GLU A 99 -15.59 16.10 -4.68
N LYS A 100 -16.18 14.92 -4.45
CA LYS A 100 -15.95 14.13 -3.23
C LYS A 100 -14.47 13.82 -3.03
N ALA A 101 -13.75 13.47 -4.11
CA ALA A 101 -12.32 13.14 -4.02
C ALA A 101 -11.49 14.37 -3.63
N LYS A 102 -11.80 15.54 -4.20
CA LYS A 102 -11.14 16.81 -3.83
C LYS A 102 -11.44 17.21 -2.40
N PHE A 103 -12.72 17.17 -1.99
CA PHE A 103 -13.14 17.48 -0.62
C PHE A 103 -12.51 16.55 0.41
N MET A 104 -12.39 15.25 0.12
CA MET A 104 -11.73 14.29 1.01
C MET A 104 -10.21 14.48 1.09
N ASN A 105 -9.56 14.80 -0.03
CA ASN A 105 -8.14 15.15 -0.06
C ASN A 105 -7.85 16.42 0.75
N GLU A 106 -8.77 17.39 0.74
CA GLU A 106 -8.67 18.64 1.51
C GLU A 106 -8.88 18.42 3.02
N ASN A 107 -9.73 17.47 3.42
CA ASN A 107 -10.09 17.20 4.82
C ASN A 107 -9.24 16.11 5.52
N ILE A 108 -8.10 15.71 4.93
CA ILE A 108 -7.12 14.78 5.55
C ILE A 108 -7.77 13.45 6.02
N ILE A 109 -8.68 12.89 5.20
CA ILE A 109 -9.17 11.53 5.41
C ILE A 109 -8.26 10.59 4.60
N VAL A 110 -7.57 9.66 5.27
CA VAL A 110 -6.70 8.68 4.61
C VAL A 110 -7.57 7.77 3.73
N LYS A 111 -7.56 8.03 2.43
CA LYS A 111 -8.42 7.36 1.46
C LYS A 111 -7.79 6.04 1.01
N LEU A 112 -8.58 4.97 1.01
CA LEU A 112 -8.22 3.70 0.37
C LEU A 112 -8.11 3.89 -1.15
N PRO A 113 -7.03 3.41 -1.79
CA PRO A 113 -6.92 3.44 -3.24
C PRO A 113 -8.10 2.66 -3.88
N PRO A 114 -8.61 3.09 -5.03
CA PRO A 114 -9.72 2.41 -5.69
C PRO A 114 -9.28 1.05 -6.24
N GLY A 115 -10.21 0.09 -6.22
CA GLY A 115 -10.03 -1.22 -6.84
C GLY A 115 -10.16 -1.18 -8.37
N ILE A 116 -9.75 -2.26 -9.03
CA ILE A 116 -9.82 -2.44 -10.48
C ILE A 116 -10.87 -3.51 -10.77
N MET A 117 -11.89 -3.16 -11.55
CA MET A 117 -12.99 -4.06 -11.89
C MET A 117 -12.51 -5.23 -12.75
N ASN A 118 -12.95 -6.45 -12.38
CA ASN A 118 -12.72 -7.64 -13.17
C ASN A 118 -13.64 -7.66 -14.40
N LEU A 119 -13.04 -7.82 -15.58
CA LEU A 119 -13.73 -7.93 -16.88
C LEU A 119 -13.91 -9.39 -17.33
N GLY A 120 -13.98 -10.31 -16.36
CA GLY A 120 -14.10 -11.76 -16.57
C GLY A 120 -12.74 -12.42 -16.76
N ASN A 121 -12.31 -13.20 -15.77
CA ASN A 121 -11.01 -13.89 -15.74
C ASN A 121 -9.79 -12.96 -15.94
N THR A 122 -9.90 -11.67 -15.60
CA THR A 122 -8.83 -10.66 -15.75
C THR A 122 -8.13 -10.29 -14.45
N CYS A 123 -8.47 -10.96 -13.34
CA CYS A 123 -7.86 -10.70 -12.03
C CYS A 123 -6.33 -10.87 -12.03
N TYR A 124 -5.78 -11.75 -12.89
CA TYR A 124 -4.32 -11.86 -13.09
C TYR A 124 -3.71 -10.52 -13.52
N PHE A 125 -4.32 -9.83 -14.47
CA PHE A 125 -3.85 -8.53 -14.96
C PHE A 125 -3.98 -7.46 -13.87
N ASN A 126 -5.14 -7.40 -13.22
CA ASN A 126 -5.38 -6.44 -12.12
C ASN A 126 -4.31 -6.59 -11.02
N SER A 127 -4.04 -7.84 -10.61
CA SER A 127 -3.06 -8.13 -9.57
C SER A 127 -1.63 -7.76 -9.96
N VAL A 128 -1.21 -8.02 -11.21
CA VAL A 128 0.14 -7.70 -11.70
C VAL A 128 0.36 -6.20 -11.83
N VAL A 129 -0.67 -5.46 -12.29
CA VAL A 129 -0.58 -4.01 -12.41
C VAL A 129 -0.46 -3.35 -11.04
N GLN A 130 -1.30 -3.76 -10.08
CA GLN A 130 -1.21 -3.31 -8.68
C GLN A 130 0.11 -3.74 -8.03
N PHE A 131 0.66 -4.89 -8.43
CA PHE A 131 1.97 -5.36 -7.96
C PHE A 131 3.12 -4.43 -8.38
N LEU A 132 3.05 -3.85 -9.58
CA LEU A 132 4.07 -2.95 -10.12
C LEU A 132 3.90 -1.47 -9.71
N PHE A 133 2.72 -1.04 -9.26
CA PHE A 133 2.47 0.37 -8.91
C PHE A 133 3.35 0.95 -7.80
N PRO A 134 3.72 0.22 -6.74
CA PRO A 134 4.65 0.70 -5.72
C PRO A 134 6.04 1.06 -6.25
N VAL A 135 6.43 0.57 -7.44
CA VAL A 135 7.75 0.80 -8.04
C VAL A 135 7.79 2.16 -8.74
N THR A 136 7.97 3.23 -7.97
CA THR A 136 7.91 4.60 -8.50
C THR A 136 8.94 4.90 -9.60
N GLU A 137 10.13 4.32 -9.48
CA GLU A 137 11.27 4.50 -10.37
C GLU A 137 10.98 3.93 -11.76
N LEU A 138 10.26 2.80 -11.83
CA LEU A 138 9.76 2.23 -13.08
C LEU A 138 8.85 3.23 -13.80
N TRP A 139 7.80 3.71 -13.12
CA TRP A 139 6.81 4.58 -13.73
C TRP A 139 7.36 5.96 -14.09
N ASN A 140 8.30 6.48 -13.31
CA ASN A 140 9.00 7.72 -13.63
C ASN A 140 9.83 7.57 -14.92
N SER A 141 10.52 6.44 -15.06
CA SER A 141 11.33 6.13 -16.26
C SER A 141 10.43 5.92 -17.48
N VAL A 142 9.30 5.22 -17.32
CA VAL A 142 8.28 5.07 -18.37
C VAL A 142 7.71 6.43 -18.79
N SER A 143 7.38 7.31 -17.83
CA SER A 143 6.87 8.65 -18.14
C SER A 143 7.85 9.46 -19.00
N LYS A 144 9.14 9.48 -18.62
CA LYS A 144 10.20 10.15 -19.39
C LYS A 144 10.36 9.55 -20.79
N CYS A 145 10.31 8.23 -20.89
CA CYS A 145 10.52 7.50 -22.13
C CYS A 145 9.39 7.70 -23.17
N LEU A 146 8.17 7.98 -22.70
CA LEU A 146 6.99 8.17 -23.57
C LEU A 146 6.90 9.59 -24.17
N GLU A 147 7.69 10.54 -23.67
CA GLU A 147 7.72 11.91 -24.20
C GLU A 147 8.29 11.93 -25.64
N GLY A 148 7.48 12.39 -26.61
CA GLY A 148 7.92 12.56 -28.00
C GLY A 148 7.95 11.29 -28.87
N LYS A 149 7.43 10.15 -28.39
CA LYS A 149 7.40 8.90 -29.18
C LYS A 149 6.22 8.80 -30.14
N PRO A 150 6.38 8.10 -31.28
CA PRO A 150 5.30 7.86 -32.24
C PRO A 150 4.23 6.92 -31.65
N ASN A 151 3.00 7.03 -32.16
CA ASN A 151 1.88 6.16 -31.78
C ASN A 151 2.06 4.74 -32.36
N THR A 152 2.82 3.89 -31.66
CA THR A 152 2.85 2.44 -31.89
C THR A 152 1.91 1.73 -30.90
N PRO A 153 1.42 0.51 -31.20
CA PRO A 153 0.59 -0.25 -30.26
C PRO A 153 1.28 -0.45 -28.90
N ASP A 154 2.60 -0.65 -28.89
CA ASP A 154 3.41 -0.81 -27.67
C ASP A 154 3.45 0.47 -26.83
N VAL A 155 3.73 1.61 -27.47
CA VAL A 155 3.74 2.93 -26.81
C VAL A 155 2.35 3.26 -26.26
N ASN A 156 1.28 2.95 -27.01
CA ASN A 156 -0.10 3.18 -26.58
C ASN A 156 -0.46 2.33 -25.35
N PHE A 157 0.02 1.09 -25.27
CA PHE A 157 -0.20 0.25 -24.09
C PHE A 157 0.49 0.83 -22.85
N ALA A 158 1.78 1.17 -22.96
CA ALA A 158 2.52 1.75 -21.84
C ALA A 158 1.94 3.09 -21.38
N LYS A 159 1.51 3.95 -22.33
CA LYS A 159 0.78 5.19 -22.03
C LYS A 159 -0.53 4.91 -21.30
N SER A 160 -1.29 3.91 -21.75
CA SER A 160 -2.55 3.49 -21.13
C SER A 160 -2.38 2.98 -19.69
N LEU A 161 -1.27 2.29 -19.40
CA LEU A 161 -0.91 1.89 -18.03
C LEU A 161 -0.50 3.09 -17.16
N LEU A 162 0.26 4.03 -17.71
CA LEU A 162 0.65 5.25 -17.00
C LEU A 162 -0.57 6.13 -16.68
N ASP A 163 -1.49 6.27 -17.62
CA ASP A 163 -2.75 7.01 -17.45
C ASP A 163 -3.63 6.34 -16.40
N MET A 164 -3.71 5.00 -16.40
CA MET A 164 -4.38 4.23 -15.35
C MET A 164 -3.80 4.54 -13.96
N LYS A 165 -2.47 4.48 -13.81
CA LYS A 165 -1.80 4.80 -12.53
C LYS A 165 -2.14 6.22 -12.03
N LYS A 166 -2.17 7.20 -12.94
CA LYS A 166 -2.54 8.59 -12.60
C LYS A 166 -4.01 8.70 -12.21
N GLN A 167 -4.91 8.07 -12.96
CA GLN A 167 -6.35 8.15 -12.72
C GLN A 167 -6.76 7.47 -11.40
N LEU A 168 -6.12 6.37 -11.01
CA LEU A 168 -6.42 5.67 -9.75
C LEU A 168 -6.23 6.57 -8.52
N ASN A 169 -5.24 7.48 -8.54
CA ASN A 169 -5.04 8.42 -7.43
C ASN A 169 -6.18 9.44 -7.28
N HIS A 170 -6.93 9.72 -8.36
CA HIS A 170 -7.97 10.76 -8.38
C HIS A 170 -9.40 10.21 -8.41
N THR A 171 -9.57 8.89 -8.57
CA THR A 171 -10.89 8.27 -8.73
C THR A 171 -11.37 7.72 -7.39
N LEU A 172 -12.64 7.96 -7.03
CA LEU A 172 -13.28 7.35 -5.84
C LEU A 172 -13.97 6.02 -6.14
N GLU A 173 -14.38 5.81 -7.38
CA GLU A 173 -15.05 4.62 -7.84
C GLU A 173 -14.07 3.58 -8.40
N ARG A 174 -14.57 2.36 -8.59
CA ARG A 174 -13.83 1.26 -9.22
C ARG A 174 -13.33 1.68 -10.62
N PHE A 175 -12.08 1.33 -10.93
CA PHE A 175 -11.50 1.59 -12.25
C PHE A 175 -11.85 0.47 -13.23
N VAL A 176 -12.17 0.81 -14.47
CA VAL A 176 -12.54 -0.18 -15.50
C VAL A 176 -11.43 -0.31 -16.55
N PRO A 177 -10.65 -1.42 -16.56
CA PRO A 177 -9.44 -1.56 -17.38
C PRO A 177 -9.71 -1.98 -18.84
N LEU A 178 -10.75 -1.45 -19.48
CA LEU A 178 -11.19 -1.91 -20.81
C LEU A 178 -10.12 -1.67 -21.88
N VAL A 179 -9.55 -0.46 -21.90
CA VAL A 179 -8.56 -0.04 -22.88
C VAL A 179 -7.25 -0.82 -22.70
N GLN A 180 -6.82 -1.01 -21.45
CA GLN A 180 -5.58 -1.71 -21.13
C GLN A 180 -5.64 -3.19 -21.53
N ILE A 181 -6.75 -3.88 -21.23
CA ILE A 181 -6.94 -5.28 -21.62
C ILE A 181 -6.99 -5.44 -23.14
N GLN A 182 -7.62 -4.50 -23.86
CA GLN A 182 -7.63 -4.53 -25.33
C GLN A 182 -6.23 -4.40 -25.93
N PHE A 183 -5.38 -3.55 -25.37
CA PHE A 183 -3.99 -3.41 -25.81
C PHE A 183 -3.13 -4.62 -25.44
N LEU A 184 -3.26 -5.16 -24.22
CA LEU A 184 -2.57 -6.38 -23.79
C LEU A 184 -2.81 -7.54 -24.77
N ARG A 185 -4.08 -7.72 -25.17
CA ARG A 185 -4.51 -8.74 -26.14
C ARG A 185 -3.95 -8.54 -27.55
N LYS A 186 -3.68 -7.29 -27.94
CA LYS A 186 -3.05 -6.96 -29.23
C LYS A 186 -1.55 -7.24 -29.22
N ILE A 187 -0.89 -6.97 -28.09
CA ILE A 187 0.56 -7.18 -27.93
C ILE A 187 0.88 -8.67 -27.87
N ASN A 188 0.09 -9.44 -27.11
CA ASN A 188 0.31 -10.87 -26.97
C ASN A 188 -1.00 -11.66 -27.16
N PRO A 189 -1.12 -12.40 -28.27
CA PRO A 189 -2.30 -13.24 -28.57
C PRO A 189 -2.60 -14.32 -27.54
N LEU A 190 -1.67 -14.66 -26.63
CA LEU A 190 -1.90 -15.58 -25.51
C LEU A 190 -3.13 -15.17 -24.69
N PHE A 191 -3.28 -13.87 -24.42
CA PHE A 191 -4.40 -13.32 -23.64
C PHE A 191 -5.72 -13.25 -24.43
N CYS A 192 -5.71 -13.65 -25.71
CA CYS A 192 -6.92 -13.80 -26.53
C CYS A 192 -7.53 -15.20 -26.49
N ARG A 193 -6.88 -16.18 -25.84
CA ARG A 193 -7.41 -17.54 -25.73
C ARG A 193 -8.78 -17.52 -25.06
N LYS A 194 -9.72 -18.25 -25.66
CA LYS A 194 -11.09 -18.40 -25.18
C LYS A 194 -11.34 -19.86 -24.88
N ASP A 195 -12.15 -20.10 -23.87
CA ASP A 195 -12.60 -21.44 -23.54
C ASP A 195 -13.62 -21.89 -24.59
N ASP A 196 -13.39 -23.06 -25.18
CA ASP A 196 -14.20 -23.65 -26.24
C ASP A 196 -15.65 -23.88 -25.80
N LYS A 197 -15.89 -24.06 -24.49
CA LYS A 197 -17.23 -24.33 -23.94
C LYS A 197 -18.05 -23.07 -23.68
N THR A 198 -17.41 -22.04 -23.14
CA THR A 198 -18.10 -20.82 -22.68
C THR A 198 -17.96 -19.64 -23.63
N GLY A 199 -17.00 -19.69 -24.56
CA GLY A 199 -16.68 -18.57 -25.46
C GLY A 199 -16.10 -17.34 -24.75
N MET A 200 -15.90 -17.43 -23.42
CA MET A 200 -15.28 -16.39 -22.61
C MET A 200 -13.76 -16.48 -22.67
N TYR A 201 -13.07 -15.36 -22.41
CA TYR A 201 -11.62 -15.36 -22.34
C TYR A 201 -11.14 -16.20 -21.15
N MET A 202 -10.09 -16.98 -21.38
CA MET A 202 -9.50 -17.83 -20.35
C MET A 202 -8.63 -17.01 -19.39
N GLN A 203 -8.61 -17.43 -18.13
CA GLN A 203 -7.64 -16.94 -17.17
C GLN A 203 -6.23 -17.35 -17.60
N GLN A 204 -5.26 -16.46 -17.42
CA GLN A 204 -3.85 -16.70 -17.74
C GLN A 204 -3.00 -16.62 -16.47
N ASP A 205 -1.74 -17.05 -16.60
CA ASP A 205 -0.77 -16.98 -15.51
C ASP A 205 -0.36 -15.52 -15.23
N ALA A 206 -0.28 -15.15 -13.96
CA ALA A 206 0.15 -13.81 -13.57
C ALA A 206 1.62 -13.56 -13.92
N GLU A 207 2.46 -14.61 -13.88
CA GLU A 207 3.87 -14.48 -14.25
C GLU A 207 4.06 -14.23 -15.76
N GLU A 208 3.29 -14.90 -16.61
CA GLU A 208 3.29 -14.67 -18.05
C GLU A 208 2.83 -13.23 -18.39
N CYS A 209 1.84 -12.73 -17.64
CA CYS A 209 1.38 -11.36 -17.75
C CYS A 209 2.45 -10.35 -17.31
N LEU A 210 3.14 -10.61 -16.19
CA LEU A 210 4.25 -9.78 -15.72
C LEU A 210 5.37 -9.71 -16.75
N ASN A 211 5.83 -10.85 -17.26
CA ASN A 211 6.88 -10.91 -18.28
C ASN A 211 6.46 -10.18 -19.57
N CYS A 212 5.21 -10.31 -19.98
CA CYS A 212 4.68 -9.58 -21.13
C CYS A 212 4.73 -8.06 -20.91
N ILE A 213 4.36 -7.57 -19.73
CA ILE A 213 4.40 -6.14 -19.40
C ILE A 213 5.86 -5.66 -19.35
N LEU A 214 6.73 -6.34 -18.61
CA LEU A 214 8.14 -5.95 -18.48
C LEU A 214 8.89 -5.99 -19.81
N GLY A 215 8.62 -7.00 -20.64
CA GLY A 215 9.18 -7.15 -21.99
C GLY A 215 8.72 -6.04 -22.93
N ASN A 216 7.44 -5.66 -22.86
CA ASN A 216 6.93 -4.50 -23.60
C ASN A 216 7.58 -3.20 -23.14
N LEU A 217 7.72 -2.97 -21.84
CA LEU A 217 8.39 -1.76 -21.32
C LEU A 217 9.88 -1.70 -21.71
N ASN A 218 10.55 -2.85 -21.81
CA ASN A 218 11.92 -2.95 -22.29
C ASN A 218 12.05 -2.63 -23.78
N SER A 219 11.11 -3.07 -24.62
CA SER A 219 11.16 -2.78 -26.07
C SER A 219 10.93 -1.32 -26.41
N LEU A 220 10.44 -0.52 -25.46
CA LEU A 220 10.26 0.91 -25.67
C LEU A 220 11.59 1.66 -25.72
N SER A 221 12.61 1.29 -24.96
CA SER A 221 13.84 2.09 -24.78
C SER A 221 15.10 1.29 -25.04
N GLU A 222 16.11 1.93 -25.64
CA GLU A 222 17.47 1.36 -25.72
C GLU A 222 18.11 1.20 -24.34
N GLU A 223 17.76 2.08 -23.39
CA GLU A 223 18.20 1.98 -21.99
C GLU A 223 17.51 0.86 -21.20
N LYS A 224 16.56 0.13 -21.83
CA LYS A 224 15.85 -1.03 -21.26
C LYS A 224 15.40 -0.83 -19.81
N ILE A 225 14.28 -0.11 -19.67
CA ILE A 225 13.77 0.40 -18.40
C ILE A 225 13.64 -0.69 -17.31
N SER A 226 13.08 -1.86 -17.66
CA SER A 226 12.87 -2.95 -16.71
C SER A 226 14.20 -3.59 -16.29
N GLU A 227 15.21 -3.67 -17.17
CA GLU A 227 16.55 -4.15 -16.81
C GLU A 227 17.24 -3.22 -15.81
N ASN A 228 17.07 -1.90 -15.92
CA ASN A 228 17.67 -0.96 -14.96
C ASN A 228 17.03 -1.02 -13.56
N VAL A 229 15.76 -1.44 -13.46
CA VAL A 229 15.01 -1.45 -12.21
C VAL A 229 15.05 -2.82 -11.53
N PHE A 230 14.83 -3.88 -12.31
CA PHE A 230 14.68 -5.26 -11.84
C PHE A 230 15.82 -6.17 -12.29
N GLY A 231 16.66 -5.74 -13.23
CA GLY A 231 17.70 -6.57 -13.82
C GLY A 231 18.86 -6.83 -12.88
N PHE A 232 19.31 -8.07 -12.88
CA PHE A 232 20.47 -8.51 -12.15
C PHE A 232 21.24 -9.54 -12.96
N SER A 233 22.54 -9.66 -12.65
CA SER A 233 23.44 -10.57 -13.33
C SER A 233 23.83 -11.71 -12.40
N MET A 234 23.95 -12.90 -12.99
CA MET A 234 24.28 -14.14 -12.31
C MET A 234 25.47 -14.79 -13.01
N VAL A 235 26.39 -15.32 -12.22
CA VAL A 235 27.53 -16.10 -12.72
C VAL A 235 27.31 -17.55 -12.34
N SER A 236 27.26 -18.40 -13.36
CA SER A 236 27.10 -19.85 -13.21
C SER A 236 28.44 -20.53 -13.42
N ASN A 237 28.84 -21.39 -12.49
CA ASN A 237 30.00 -22.25 -12.62
C ASN A 237 29.54 -23.70 -12.73
N THR A 238 29.89 -24.36 -13.83
CA THR A 238 29.55 -25.77 -14.07
C THR A 238 30.78 -26.65 -13.90
N LYS A 239 30.69 -27.64 -13.00
CA LYS A 239 31.78 -28.61 -12.75
C LYS A 239 31.27 -30.05 -12.90
N PRO A 240 32.04 -30.96 -13.50
CA PRO A 240 31.71 -32.38 -13.53
C PRO A 240 31.74 -32.98 -12.12
N VAL A 241 30.81 -33.88 -11.83
CA VAL A 241 30.76 -34.63 -10.58
C VAL A 241 31.71 -35.82 -10.71
N LYS A 242 32.79 -35.83 -9.92
CA LYS A 242 33.70 -36.97 -9.88
C LYS A 242 32.96 -38.18 -9.32
N SER A 243 32.85 -39.23 -10.13
CA SER A 243 32.35 -40.53 -9.69
C SER A 243 33.28 -41.10 -8.60
N GLU A 244 32.76 -41.31 -7.40
CA GLU A 244 33.44 -42.09 -6.34
C GLU A 244 33.48 -43.56 -6.80
N GLY A 245 34.51 -43.93 -7.57
CA GLY A 245 34.64 -45.28 -8.09
C GLY A 245 35.90 -45.59 -8.91
N SER A 246 36.71 -44.61 -9.29
CA SER A 246 38.05 -44.87 -9.82
C SER A 246 39.08 -44.83 -8.72
N GLU A 247 39.69 -45.98 -8.42
CA GLU A 247 40.90 -46.08 -7.59
C GLU A 247 41.96 -45.07 -8.05
N PRO A 248 42.80 -44.54 -7.13
CA PRO A 248 43.88 -43.64 -7.49
C PRO A 248 44.95 -44.43 -8.26
N SER A 249 44.85 -44.47 -9.59
CA SER A 249 45.99 -44.84 -10.43
C SER A 249 47.04 -43.73 -10.32
N GLU A 250 48.27 -44.14 -10.01
CA GLU A 250 49.45 -43.30 -9.79
C GLU A 250 49.61 -42.16 -10.82
N PRO A 251 50.24 -41.03 -10.41
CA PRO A 251 50.37 -39.85 -11.25
C PRO A 251 51.31 -40.14 -12.42
N SER A 252 50.76 -40.28 -13.63
CA SER A 252 51.56 -40.14 -14.84
C SER A 252 51.72 -38.65 -15.15
N GLU A 253 52.97 -38.20 -15.21
CA GLU A 253 53.39 -36.88 -15.66
C GLU A 253 52.86 -36.60 -17.07
N SER A 254 51.67 -36.01 -17.14
CA SER A 254 51.26 -35.18 -18.27
C SER A 254 50.25 -34.17 -17.75
N GLU A 255 50.72 -32.94 -17.54
CA GLU A 255 49.89 -31.78 -17.24
C GLU A 255 48.85 -31.60 -18.35
N LYS A 256 47.64 -32.15 -18.14
CA LYS A 256 46.44 -31.67 -18.79
C LYS A 256 45.68 -30.80 -17.79
N PRO A 257 45.20 -29.61 -18.17
CA PRO A 257 44.55 -28.70 -17.24
C PRO A 257 43.33 -29.41 -16.62
N PRO A 258 43.01 -29.09 -15.35
CA PRO A 258 41.82 -29.64 -14.68
C PRO A 258 40.60 -29.37 -15.55
N GLU A 259 39.70 -30.35 -15.68
CA GLU A 259 38.45 -30.25 -16.45
C GLU A 259 37.89 -28.82 -16.43
N GLU A 260 37.92 -28.15 -17.58
CA GLU A 260 37.65 -26.72 -17.68
C GLU A 260 36.25 -26.42 -17.14
N SER A 261 36.19 -25.84 -15.96
CA SER A 261 34.94 -25.36 -15.38
C SER A 261 34.37 -24.27 -16.27
N VAL A 262 33.24 -24.53 -16.93
CA VAL A 262 32.60 -23.56 -17.82
C VAL A 262 31.89 -22.52 -16.96
N THR A 263 32.28 -21.26 -17.14
CA THR A 263 31.65 -20.12 -16.49
C THR A 263 30.74 -19.41 -17.51
N SER A 264 29.48 -19.16 -17.16
CA SER A 264 28.55 -18.35 -17.96
C SER A 264 27.98 -17.21 -17.13
N VAL A 265 27.72 -16.09 -17.81
CA VAL A 265 27.03 -14.93 -17.20
C VAL A 265 25.64 -14.83 -17.81
N GLU A 266 24.62 -14.81 -16.97
CA GLU A 266 23.21 -14.73 -17.35
C GLU A 266 22.60 -13.45 -16.76
N HIS A 267 21.72 -12.78 -17.50
CA HIS A 267 21.01 -11.59 -17.05
C HIS A 267 19.51 -11.90 -16.91
N ASN A 268 18.95 -11.62 -15.73
CA ASN A 268 17.59 -12.01 -15.37
C ASN A 268 16.85 -10.83 -14.72
N LEU A 269 15.52 -10.81 -14.88
CA LEU A 269 14.63 -9.82 -14.24
C LEU A 269 13.88 -10.41 -13.02
N VAL A 270 13.79 -11.74 -12.97
CA VAL A 270 12.97 -12.48 -12.00
C VAL A 270 13.83 -13.59 -11.42
N LEU A 271 13.86 -13.69 -10.10
CA LEU A 271 14.52 -14.76 -9.36
C LEU A 271 13.53 -15.89 -9.11
N SER A 272 13.82 -17.08 -9.64
CA SER A 272 13.00 -18.26 -9.40
C SER A 272 13.18 -18.78 -7.97
N CYS A 273 12.10 -19.29 -7.39
CA CYS A 273 12.11 -20.06 -6.16
C CYS A 273 11.39 -21.38 -6.42
N TYR A 274 12.12 -22.49 -6.42
CA TYR A 274 11.54 -23.81 -6.64
C TYR A 274 10.90 -24.35 -5.37
N MET A 275 9.73 -24.98 -5.49
CA MET A 275 8.93 -25.47 -4.35
C MET A 275 9.41 -26.82 -3.79
N GLY A 276 10.56 -27.31 -4.26
CA GLY A 276 11.11 -28.60 -3.90
C GLY A 276 10.30 -29.80 -4.39
N THR A 277 10.88 -30.97 -4.20
CA THR A 277 10.23 -32.26 -4.44
C THR A 277 9.91 -32.93 -3.10
N PRO A 278 9.13 -34.02 -3.07
CA PRO A 278 8.95 -34.79 -1.84
C PRO A 278 10.28 -35.29 -1.21
N LEU A 279 11.35 -35.42 -2.01
CA LEU A 279 12.69 -35.84 -1.56
C LEU A 279 13.53 -34.67 -1.05
N LYS A 280 13.48 -33.52 -1.74
CA LYS A 280 14.13 -32.26 -1.34
C LYS A 280 13.05 -31.24 -0.97
N SER A 281 12.56 -31.29 0.26
CA SER A 281 11.50 -30.39 0.74
C SER A 281 12.04 -28.99 1.00
N VAL A 282 11.30 -27.97 0.55
CA VAL A 282 11.62 -26.55 0.77
C VAL A 282 10.67 -25.98 1.82
N GLY A 283 11.24 -25.50 2.94
CA GLY A 283 10.48 -24.89 4.03
C GLY A 283 10.54 -23.36 4.04
N THR A 284 11.67 -22.79 3.65
CA THR A 284 11.89 -21.34 3.61
C THR A 284 12.11 -20.84 2.17
N LEU A 285 11.87 -19.55 1.95
CA LEU A 285 12.11 -18.90 0.66
C LEU A 285 13.56 -19.04 0.20
N MET A 286 14.53 -18.88 1.11
CA MET A 286 15.95 -19.00 0.79
C MET A 286 16.34 -20.43 0.38
N ASP A 287 15.76 -21.46 0.99
CA ASP A 287 16.00 -22.85 0.58
C ASP A 287 15.53 -23.08 -0.86
N GLY A 288 14.38 -22.50 -1.24
CA GLY A 288 13.83 -22.62 -2.59
C GLY A 288 14.62 -21.85 -3.64
N ILE A 289 15.17 -20.68 -3.27
CA ILE A 289 16.10 -19.91 -4.11
C ILE A 289 17.41 -20.68 -4.26
N ASN A 290 17.99 -21.19 -3.18
CA ASN A 290 19.21 -22.01 -3.23
C ASN A 290 19.02 -23.26 -4.10
N LEU A 291 17.83 -23.87 -4.07
CA LEU A 291 17.51 -24.99 -4.95
C LEU A 291 17.47 -24.59 -6.43
N SER A 292 17.02 -23.37 -6.76
CA SER A 292 17.07 -22.88 -8.15
C SER A 292 18.46 -22.45 -8.61
N LEU A 293 19.34 -22.06 -7.68
CA LEU A 293 20.71 -21.64 -8.01
C LEU A 293 21.65 -22.83 -8.21
N ASN A 294 21.32 -23.98 -7.61
CA ASN A 294 22.10 -25.21 -7.66
C ASN A 294 21.36 -26.26 -8.50
N GLU A 295 21.80 -26.45 -9.74
CA GLU A 295 21.18 -27.39 -10.67
C GLU A 295 22.12 -28.55 -10.99
N GLU A 296 21.57 -29.76 -11.04
CA GLU A 296 22.26 -30.96 -11.50
C GLU A 296 21.90 -31.18 -12.97
N LEU A 297 22.89 -31.19 -13.86
CA LEU A 297 22.72 -31.27 -15.31
C LEU A 297 23.43 -32.50 -15.87
N LEU A 298 22.77 -33.27 -16.72
CA LEU A 298 23.42 -34.29 -17.54
C LEU A 298 23.91 -33.64 -18.83
N LYS A 299 25.22 -33.70 -19.08
CA LYS A 299 25.81 -33.24 -20.34
C LYS A 299 26.56 -34.38 -20.98
N PHE A 300 26.32 -34.57 -22.28
CA PHE A 300 27.08 -35.53 -23.07
C PHE A 300 28.54 -35.09 -23.20
N SER A 301 29.46 -35.94 -22.75
CA SER A 301 30.90 -35.72 -22.90
C SER A 301 31.39 -36.44 -24.15
N GLU A 302 31.85 -35.68 -25.15
CA GLU A 302 32.47 -36.27 -26.36
C GLU A 302 33.75 -37.06 -26.02
N LYS A 303 34.41 -36.73 -24.89
CA LYS A 303 35.65 -37.40 -24.44
C LYS A 303 35.38 -38.78 -23.86
N ASP A 304 34.28 -38.93 -23.13
CA ASP A 304 33.92 -40.18 -22.43
C ASP A 304 32.87 -41.00 -23.20
N GLY A 305 32.27 -40.42 -24.24
CA GLY A 305 31.21 -41.05 -25.04
C GLY A 305 29.94 -41.34 -24.25
N CYS A 306 29.75 -40.70 -23.11
CA CYS A 306 28.63 -40.91 -22.19
C CYS A 306 28.13 -39.61 -21.57
N ASP A 307 26.92 -39.64 -21.01
CA ASP A 307 26.37 -38.52 -20.25
C ASP A 307 27.03 -38.43 -18.88
N VAL A 308 27.69 -37.30 -18.62
CA VAL A 308 28.35 -37.01 -17.35
C VAL A 308 27.51 -36.02 -16.56
N LEU A 309 27.30 -36.34 -15.28
CA LEU A 309 26.60 -35.45 -14.35
C LEU A 309 27.49 -34.24 -14.01
N HIS A 310 26.94 -33.04 -14.16
CA HIS A 310 27.57 -31.78 -13.86
C HIS A 310 26.74 -31.01 -12.82
N ASN A 311 27.41 -30.39 -11.86
CA ASN A 311 26.79 -29.47 -10.92
C ASN A 311 27.00 -28.03 -11.41
N LYS A 312 25.90 -27.34 -11.73
CA LYS A 312 25.84 -25.91 -12.04
C LYS A 312 25.52 -25.16 -10.75
N VAL A 313 26.46 -24.36 -10.27
CA VAL A 313 26.28 -23.48 -9.11
C VAL A 313 26.25 -22.04 -9.59
N THR A 314 25.14 -21.35 -9.34
CA THR A 314 24.89 -19.98 -9.76
C THR A 314 24.97 -19.03 -8.57
N LYS A 315 25.67 -17.91 -8.70
CA LYS A 315 25.74 -16.85 -7.68
C LYS A 315 25.41 -15.49 -8.30
N LEU A 316 24.82 -14.58 -7.51
CA LEU A 316 24.51 -13.21 -7.95
C LEU A 316 25.79 -12.37 -8.03
N SER A 317 26.05 -11.74 -9.18
CA SER A 317 27.18 -10.80 -9.37
C SER A 317 26.76 -9.34 -9.33
N SER A 318 25.49 -9.05 -9.60
CA SER A 318 24.90 -7.71 -9.56
C SER A 318 23.56 -7.77 -8.84
N LEU A 319 23.15 -6.66 -8.21
CA LEU A 319 21.93 -6.59 -7.41
C LEU A 319 20.94 -5.58 -8.00
N PRO A 320 19.64 -5.92 -8.08
CA PRO A 320 18.63 -4.99 -8.59
C PRO A 320 18.14 -4.07 -7.46
N LYS A 321 17.61 -2.90 -7.83
CA LYS A 321 16.93 -2.01 -6.87
C LYS A 321 15.66 -2.66 -6.31
N TYR A 322 14.95 -3.37 -7.19
CA TYR A 322 13.76 -4.13 -6.88
C TYR A 322 13.95 -5.58 -7.27
N LEU A 323 13.82 -6.49 -6.31
CA LEU A 323 13.96 -7.93 -6.55
C LEU A 323 12.56 -8.55 -6.67
N ILE A 324 12.27 -9.14 -7.85
CA ILE A 324 11.07 -9.94 -8.06
C ILE A 324 11.43 -11.40 -7.81
N VAL A 325 10.71 -12.06 -6.90
CA VAL A 325 10.85 -13.49 -6.63
C VAL A 325 9.60 -14.22 -7.09
N HIS A 326 9.76 -15.17 -8.02
CA HIS A 326 8.69 -16.02 -8.52
C HIS A 326 8.70 -17.37 -7.79
N LEU A 327 7.65 -17.63 -7.01
CA LEU A 327 7.42 -18.94 -6.42
C LEU A 327 6.81 -19.85 -7.49
N VAL A 328 7.65 -20.73 -8.05
CA VAL A 328 7.30 -21.63 -9.16
C VAL A 328 6.35 -22.72 -8.66
N ARG A 329 5.08 -22.36 -8.54
CA ARG A 329 4.02 -23.23 -7.98
C ARG A 329 3.27 -24.01 -9.04
N PHE A 330 3.29 -23.62 -10.31
CA PHE A 330 2.56 -24.32 -11.34
C PHE A 330 3.46 -25.32 -12.05
N GLU A 331 3.09 -26.59 -11.99
CA GLU A 331 3.82 -27.69 -12.63
C GLU A 331 2.88 -28.50 -13.51
N TRP A 332 3.39 -29.00 -14.64
CA TRP A 332 2.63 -29.92 -15.48
C TRP A 332 2.67 -31.32 -14.87
N LYS A 333 1.53 -31.83 -14.42
CA LYS A 333 1.42 -33.22 -13.97
C LYS A 333 1.02 -34.10 -15.13
N GLN A 334 1.83 -35.11 -15.40
CA GLN A 334 1.51 -36.13 -16.39
C GLN A 334 0.30 -36.95 -15.95
N LYS A 335 -0.42 -37.48 -16.93
CA LYS A 335 -1.55 -38.38 -16.69
C LYS A 335 -1.06 -39.58 -15.90
N SER A 336 -1.69 -39.83 -14.76
CA SER A 336 -1.34 -40.94 -13.89
C SER A 336 -2.50 -41.91 -13.86
N GLN A 337 -2.24 -43.14 -14.28
CA GLN A 337 -3.22 -44.22 -14.18
C GLN A 337 -3.46 -44.62 -12.72
N VAL A 338 -2.45 -44.47 -11.85
CA VAL A 338 -2.51 -44.85 -10.43
C VAL A 338 -3.42 -43.92 -9.62
N SER A 339 -3.44 -42.62 -9.94
CA SER A 339 -4.28 -41.64 -9.25
C SER A 339 -5.56 -41.29 -10.01
N HIS A 340 -5.83 -41.94 -11.16
CA HIS A 340 -6.96 -41.65 -12.05
C HIS A 340 -7.10 -40.15 -12.40
N THR A 341 -5.97 -39.45 -12.57
CA THR A 341 -5.94 -38.01 -12.89
C THR A 341 -5.46 -37.80 -14.32
N ASP A 342 -6.19 -36.98 -15.07
CA ASP A 342 -5.75 -36.51 -16.38
C ASP A 342 -4.53 -35.58 -16.28
N ALA A 343 -3.82 -35.42 -17.40
CA ALA A 343 -2.70 -34.48 -17.46
C ALA A 343 -3.22 -33.05 -17.28
N ILE A 344 -2.73 -32.36 -16.26
CA ILE A 344 -3.23 -31.03 -15.89
C ILE A 344 -2.10 -30.17 -15.33
N LYS A 345 -2.17 -28.86 -15.62
CA LYS A 345 -1.33 -27.85 -14.98
C LYS A 345 -1.81 -27.69 -13.53
N ALA A 346 -1.09 -28.30 -12.59
CA ALA A 346 -1.46 -28.36 -11.19
C ALA A 346 -0.66 -27.38 -10.35
N LYS A 347 -1.26 -26.89 -9.27
CA LYS A 347 -0.59 -25.98 -8.31
C LYS A 347 0.00 -26.72 -7.12
N VAL A 348 1.27 -26.46 -6.84
CA VAL A 348 2.00 -26.86 -5.63
C VAL A 348 1.59 -25.95 -4.47
N CYS A 349 0.80 -26.51 -3.56
CA CYS A 349 0.26 -25.80 -2.40
C CYS A 349 1.11 -25.98 -1.12
N ARG A 350 2.34 -26.48 -1.22
CA ARG A 350 3.25 -26.64 -0.06
C ARG A 350 3.52 -25.30 0.61
N ARG A 351 3.70 -25.32 1.93
CA ARG A 351 4.01 -24.13 2.72
C ARG A 351 5.48 -23.75 2.51
N VAL A 352 5.72 -22.51 2.10
CA VAL A 352 7.05 -21.91 1.98
C VAL A 352 7.00 -20.59 2.73
N ASN A 353 7.73 -20.51 3.83
CA ASN A 353 7.76 -19.31 4.66
C ASN A 353 8.65 -18.26 3.98
N PHE A 354 8.12 -17.05 3.87
CA PHE A 354 8.87 -15.87 3.46
C PHE A 354 8.72 -14.79 4.54
N GLU A 355 9.76 -13.99 4.68
CA GLU A 355 9.86 -13.00 5.74
C GLU A 355 9.64 -11.60 5.19
N ARG A 356 9.36 -10.64 6.09
CA ARG A 356 9.24 -9.22 5.74
C ARG A 356 10.55 -8.67 5.19
N TYR A 357 11.67 -9.13 5.75
CA TYR A 357 13.00 -8.76 5.33
C TYR A 357 13.73 -10.00 4.86
N ILE A 358 14.46 -9.89 3.76
CA ILE A 358 15.30 -10.97 3.24
C ILE A 358 16.73 -10.47 3.12
N ASP A 359 17.67 -11.33 3.51
CA ASP A 359 19.11 -11.11 3.33
C ASP A 359 19.62 -12.04 2.24
N ILE A 360 20.04 -11.46 1.11
CA ILE A 360 20.54 -12.21 -0.05
C ILE A 360 22.08 -12.24 -0.11
N THR A 361 22.77 -11.78 0.93
CA THR A 361 24.25 -11.74 0.94
C THR A 361 24.86 -13.12 0.75
N SER A 362 24.24 -14.16 1.33
CA SER A 362 24.71 -15.55 1.24
C SER A 362 24.75 -16.11 -0.18
N ILE A 363 23.91 -15.61 -1.08
CA ILE A 363 23.81 -16.05 -2.48
C ILE A 363 24.58 -15.15 -3.45
N CYS A 364 25.23 -14.10 -2.95
CA CYS A 364 26.10 -13.22 -3.73
C CYS A 364 27.48 -13.85 -3.97
N SER A 365 28.11 -13.56 -5.11
CA SER A 365 29.44 -14.06 -5.44
C SER A 365 30.51 -13.47 -4.52
N GLU A 366 31.36 -14.33 -3.95
CA GLU A 366 32.46 -13.94 -3.04
C GLU A 366 33.79 -13.71 -3.78
N VAL A 367 33.99 -14.33 -4.95
CA VAL A 367 35.28 -14.33 -5.64
C VAL A 367 35.05 -14.48 -7.15
N LEU A 368 35.62 -13.58 -7.95
CA LEU A 368 35.94 -13.86 -9.35
C LEU A 368 37.45 -13.64 -9.51
N TYR A 369 38.21 -14.74 -9.63
CA TYR A 369 39.57 -14.66 -10.13
C TYR A 369 39.50 -14.23 -11.60
N PHE A 370 39.73 -12.96 -11.87
CA PHE A 370 40.10 -12.48 -13.20
C PHE A 370 41.56 -12.01 -13.14
N PRO A 371 42.44 -12.45 -14.06
CA PRO A 371 43.86 -12.08 -14.02
C PRO A 371 44.14 -10.57 -14.18
N ASP A 372 43.20 -9.78 -14.72
CA ASP A 372 43.49 -8.40 -15.14
C ASP A 372 42.46 -7.32 -14.74
N ILE A 373 41.42 -7.64 -13.96
CA ILE A 373 40.46 -6.64 -13.47
C ILE A 373 40.09 -6.96 -12.02
N LEU A 374 40.45 -6.05 -11.12
CA LEU A 374 40.11 -6.08 -9.70
C LEU A 374 38.59 -5.86 -9.52
N SER A 375 37.77 -6.88 -9.77
CA SER A 375 36.33 -6.79 -9.53
C SER A 375 36.05 -7.04 -8.04
N GLN A 376 35.83 -5.93 -7.34
CA GLN A 376 35.54 -5.80 -5.92
C GLN A 376 34.62 -6.86 -5.30
N GLU A 377 34.96 -7.25 -4.07
CA GLU A 377 34.27 -8.20 -3.20
C GLU A 377 32.84 -7.76 -2.86
N LEU A 378 31.83 -8.06 -3.70
CA LEU A 378 30.44 -7.62 -3.51
C LEU A 378 29.94 -7.85 -2.07
N GLN A 379 30.18 -9.04 -1.48
CA GLN A 379 29.81 -9.28 -0.09
C GLN A 379 30.51 -8.36 0.91
N GLN A 380 31.79 -8.07 0.74
CA GLN A 380 32.54 -7.18 1.63
C GLN A 380 32.00 -5.75 1.51
N LYS A 381 31.67 -5.31 0.29
CA LYS A 381 31.04 -4.01 0.02
C LYS A 381 29.68 -3.88 0.70
N LEU A 382 28.85 -4.92 0.64
CA LEU A 382 27.54 -4.95 1.31
C LEU A 382 27.70 -4.93 2.85
N ARG A 383 28.69 -5.66 3.39
CA ARG A 383 29.01 -5.65 4.83
C ARG A 383 29.51 -4.28 5.29
N ALA A 384 30.32 -3.59 4.49
CA ALA A 384 30.79 -2.24 4.77
C ALA A 384 29.63 -1.26 4.88
N ALA A 385 28.71 -1.26 3.90
CA ALA A 385 27.48 -0.45 3.93
C ALA A 385 26.61 -0.72 5.16
N ARG A 386 26.42 -1.99 5.54
CA ARG A 386 25.69 -2.37 6.77
C ARG A 386 26.32 -1.80 8.03
N SER A 387 27.65 -1.92 8.15
CA SER A 387 28.36 -1.43 9.33
C SER A 387 28.21 0.08 9.49
N HIS A 388 28.12 0.81 8.37
CA HIS A 388 27.85 2.24 8.37
C HIS A 388 26.41 2.56 8.78
N GLN A 389 25.43 1.81 8.26
CA GLN A 389 24.02 1.98 8.62
C GLN A 389 23.79 1.80 10.14
N ILE A 390 24.35 0.73 10.71
CA ILE A 390 24.22 0.44 12.15
C ILE A 390 24.83 1.57 12.98
N LYS A 391 26.04 2.05 12.63
CA LYS A 391 26.68 3.18 13.31
C LYS A 391 25.86 4.47 13.22
N LYS A 392 25.17 4.71 12.10
CA LYS A 392 24.29 5.88 11.92
C LYS A 392 23.05 5.77 12.82
N GLU A 393 22.43 4.59 12.88
CA GLU A 393 21.29 4.31 13.75
C GLU A 393 21.64 4.40 15.24
N ASP A 394 22.81 3.90 15.65
CA ASP A 394 23.30 3.98 17.03
C ASP A 394 23.53 5.44 17.47
N LYS A 395 24.19 6.26 16.63
CA LYS A 395 24.38 7.70 16.89
C LYS A 395 23.06 8.48 17.03
N LEU A 396 22.06 8.13 16.21
CA LEU A 396 20.71 8.72 16.29
C LEU A 396 19.98 8.34 17.58
N ASN A 397 20.14 7.10 18.04
CA ASN A 397 19.53 6.62 19.28
C ASN A 397 20.22 7.18 20.53
N GLU A 398 21.54 7.40 20.51
CA GLU A 398 22.27 8.05 21.60
C GLU A 398 21.84 9.52 21.79
N GLY A 399 21.55 10.24 20.71
CA GLY A 399 21.07 11.64 20.77
C GLY A 399 19.66 11.80 21.36
N LEU A 400 18.83 10.74 21.36
CA LEU A 400 17.48 10.77 21.92
C LEU A 400 17.41 10.41 23.42
N ASN A 401 18.48 9.82 23.98
CA ASN A 401 18.56 9.42 25.39
C ASN A 401 19.45 10.36 26.25
N GLY A 402 19.97 11.45 25.68
CA GLY A 402 20.76 12.44 26.40
C GLY A 402 19.88 13.32 27.30
N GLU A 403 20.02 13.16 28.62
CA GLU A 403 19.47 14.08 29.62
C GLU A 403 19.87 15.53 29.31
N VAL A 404 18.88 16.42 29.33
CA VAL A 404 19.06 17.87 29.26
C VAL A 404 19.89 18.31 30.46
N LYS A 405 21.19 18.57 30.25
CA LYS A 405 21.98 19.43 31.12
C LYS A 405 22.18 20.77 30.44
N ASP A 406 21.36 21.71 30.91
CA ASP A 406 21.43 23.13 30.64
C ASP A 406 22.80 23.69 31.09
N GLY A 407 23.41 24.54 30.26
CA GLY A 407 24.72 25.10 30.55
C GLY A 407 25.47 25.69 29.34
N ASN A 408 24.93 26.77 28.78
CA ASN A 408 25.61 27.86 28.07
C ASN A 408 27.07 27.62 27.62
N LYS A 409 27.27 27.49 26.30
CA LYS A 409 28.45 28.02 25.58
C LYS A 409 28.19 28.13 24.07
N SER A 410 28.08 29.39 23.65
CA SER A 410 28.52 29.98 22.37
C SER A 410 28.32 29.16 21.08
N GLU A 411 27.39 29.66 20.27
CA GLU A 411 27.32 29.53 18.82
C GLU A 411 28.65 29.97 18.19
N GLU A 412 29.52 29.01 17.86
CA GLU A 412 30.47 29.14 16.76
C GLU A 412 30.37 27.84 15.95
N GLY A 413 30.15 28.01 14.64
CA GLY A 413 30.01 26.91 13.70
C GLY A 413 31.30 26.10 13.61
N GLU A 414 31.38 25.00 14.33
CA GLU A 414 32.19 23.86 13.92
C GLU A 414 31.40 23.14 12.84
N SER A 415 31.75 23.43 11.59
CA SER A 415 31.58 22.48 10.51
C SER A 415 32.22 21.18 10.98
N CYS A 416 31.40 20.18 11.28
CA CYS A 416 31.88 18.82 11.44
C CYS A 416 32.60 18.50 10.13
N ASP A 417 33.93 18.46 10.16
CA ASP A 417 34.73 17.85 9.12
C ASP A 417 34.27 16.40 9.05
N VAL A 418 33.26 16.16 8.20
CA VAL A 418 32.94 14.83 7.71
C VAL A 418 34.14 14.51 6.83
N GLU A 419 35.18 13.90 7.43
CA GLU A 419 36.13 13.12 6.66
C GLU A 419 35.27 12.29 5.70
N MET A 420 35.42 12.55 4.39
CA MET A 420 34.81 11.74 3.35
C MET A 420 35.33 10.32 3.55
N VAL A 421 34.61 9.52 4.34
CA VAL A 421 34.86 8.09 4.45
C VAL A 421 34.44 7.56 3.10
N ASN A 422 35.42 7.37 2.22
CA ASN A 422 35.23 6.82 0.89
C ASN A 422 34.75 5.38 1.08
N LEU A 423 33.44 5.20 1.19
CA LEU A 423 32.85 3.91 1.47
C LEU A 423 32.97 3.10 0.19
N ASP A 424 33.83 2.07 0.20
CA ASP A 424 33.93 1.12 -0.92
C ASP A 424 32.72 0.19 -0.93
N GLY A 425 31.53 0.76 -1.10
CA GLY A 425 30.25 0.08 -1.18
C GLY A 425 29.88 -0.29 -2.62
N TYR A 426 28.85 -1.12 -2.78
CA TYR A 426 28.24 -1.36 -4.08
C TYR A 426 27.21 -0.26 -4.33
N GLU A 427 27.52 0.67 -5.22
CA GLU A 427 26.68 1.82 -5.54
C GLU A 427 25.54 1.38 -6.47
N MET A 428 24.28 1.44 -6.00
CA MET A 428 23.10 1.18 -6.83
C MET A 428 22.67 2.40 -7.63
N SER A 429 22.96 3.58 -7.10
CA SER A 429 22.63 4.90 -7.66
C SER A 429 23.58 5.93 -7.07
N PRO A 430 23.80 7.08 -7.73
CA PRO A 430 24.70 8.10 -7.24
C PRO A 430 24.47 8.43 -5.76
N GLY A 431 25.41 8.03 -4.88
CA GLY A 431 25.34 8.24 -3.43
C GLY A 431 24.47 7.25 -2.61
N GLU A 432 23.92 6.21 -3.23
CA GLU A 432 23.16 5.14 -2.58
C GLU A 432 23.86 3.78 -2.68
N TYR A 433 24.25 3.24 -1.52
CA TYR A 433 24.95 1.97 -1.44
C TYR A 433 24.04 0.83 -0.99
N ALA A 434 24.10 -0.29 -1.70
CA ALA A 434 23.35 -1.49 -1.38
C ALA A 434 23.82 -2.10 -0.05
N THR A 435 22.88 -2.55 0.77
CA THR A 435 23.19 -3.33 1.98
C THR A 435 22.98 -4.83 1.78
N GLY A 436 22.34 -5.26 0.68
CA GLY A 436 22.00 -6.67 0.44
C GLY A 436 20.82 -7.17 1.26
N LYS A 437 20.19 -6.29 2.06
CA LYS A 437 18.89 -6.52 2.68
C LYS A 437 17.81 -5.95 1.78
N TYR A 438 16.68 -6.65 1.72
CA TYR A 438 15.50 -6.15 1.03
C TYR A 438 14.27 -6.22 1.92
N GLU A 439 13.34 -5.30 1.70
CA GLU A 439 12.04 -5.25 2.37
C GLU A 439 10.92 -5.62 1.39
N LEU A 440 10.00 -6.48 1.83
CA LEU A 440 8.84 -6.87 1.04
C LEU A 440 7.83 -5.71 0.93
N ILE A 441 7.48 -5.34 -0.30
CA ILE A 441 6.57 -4.22 -0.58
C ILE A 441 5.29 -4.62 -1.32
N SER A 442 5.30 -5.75 -2.05
CA SER A 442 4.12 -6.22 -2.78
C SER A 442 4.11 -7.73 -2.97
N ILE A 443 2.92 -8.32 -3.04
CA ILE A 443 2.69 -9.76 -3.15
C ILE A 443 1.54 -10.01 -4.12
N VAL A 444 1.72 -10.92 -5.09
CA VAL A 444 0.60 -11.51 -5.83
C VAL A 444 0.30 -12.87 -5.26
N THR A 445 -0.97 -13.15 -5.01
CA THR A 445 -1.43 -14.45 -4.52
C THR A 445 -2.45 -15.06 -5.45
N HIS A 446 -2.53 -16.38 -5.47
CA HIS A 446 -3.50 -17.14 -6.23
C HIS A 446 -4.29 -18.08 -5.32
N GLN A 447 -5.62 -18.05 -5.41
CA GLN A 447 -6.53 -19.03 -4.81
C GLN A 447 -7.04 -19.95 -5.92
N GLY A 448 -7.04 -21.27 -5.70
CA GLY A 448 -7.44 -22.25 -6.72
C GLY A 448 -6.40 -23.35 -6.90
N ARG A 449 -6.77 -24.39 -7.64
CA ARG A 449 -6.00 -25.65 -7.78
C ARG A 449 -5.19 -25.74 -9.08
N THR A 450 -5.55 -24.97 -10.10
CA THR A 450 -4.93 -24.95 -11.42
C THR A 450 -4.56 -23.51 -11.80
N ALA A 451 -3.74 -23.31 -12.82
CA ALA A 451 -3.40 -21.95 -13.28
C ALA A 451 -4.55 -21.30 -14.07
N ASP A 452 -5.30 -22.14 -14.81
CA ASP A 452 -6.36 -21.70 -15.74
C ASP A 452 -7.70 -21.45 -15.03
N ALA A 453 -7.79 -21.76 -13.73
CA ALA A 453 -8.98 -21.54 -12.91
C ALA A 453 -8.58 -21.17 -11.48
N GLY A 454 -9.02 -20.01 -11.04
CA GLY A 454 -8.79 -19.53 -9.68
C GLY A 454 -8.99 -18.03 -9.58
N HIS A 455 -8.37 -17.42 -8.59
CA HIS A 455 -8.49 -15.99 -8.35
C HIS A 455 -7.18 -15.38 -7.91
N TYR A 456 -6.71 -14.38 -8.65
CA TYR A 456 -5.51 -13.62 -8.32
C TYR A 456 -5.87 -12.34 -7.57
N ILE A 457 -5.13 -12.04 -6.52
CA ILE A 457 -5.26 -10.78 -5.77
C ILE A 457 -3.87 -10.22 -5.48
N CYS A 458 -3.78 -8.91 -5.30
CA CYS A 458 -2.55 -8.21 -4.94
C CYS A 458 -2.60 -7.71 -3.51
N TRP A 459 -1.47 -7.74 -2.83
CA TRP A 459 -1.27 -7.13 -1.52
C TRP A 459 -0.10 -6.15 -1.64
N THR A 460 -0.25 -4.92 -1.17
CA THR A 460 0.85 -3.95 -1.14
C THR A 460 1.04 -3.39 0.25
N LYS A 461 2.28 -3.11 0.64
CA LYS A 461 2.58 -2.32 1.82
C LYS A 461 1.93 -0.94 1.67
N ASP A 462 1.23 -0.49 2.69
CA ASP A 462 0.71 0.87 2.69
C ASP A 462 1.83 1.87 2.96
N THR A 463 1.99 2.83 2.05
CA THR A 463 2.96 3.92 2.16
C THR A 463 2.29 5.25 2.50
N ARG A 464 0.97 5.27 2.71
CA ARG A 464 0.24 6.49 3.11
C ARG A 464 0.65 6.87 4.53
N GLU A 465 0.92 8.16 4.71
CA GLU A 465 1.15 8.72 6.04
C GLU A 465 -0.20 8.88 6.74
N TYR A 466 -0.41 8.13 7.82
CA TYR A 466 -1.55 8.37 8.70
C TYR A 466 -1.26 9.60 9.56
N PRO A 467 -2.22 10.54 9.69
CA PRO A 467 -2.11 11.59 10.68
C PRO A 467 -1.98 10.92 12.05
N THR A 468 -0.81 11.03 12.67
CA THR A 468 -0.67 10.68 14.08
C THR A 468 -1.67 11.57 14.82
N LYS A 469 -2.62 10.97 15.54
CA LYS A 469 -3.43 11.71 16.52
C LYS A 469 -2.47 12.35 17.51
N ASN A 470 -2.07 13.59 17.23
CA ASN A 470 -1.41 14.43 18.21
C ASN A 470 -2.40 14.55 19.36
N SER A 471 -1.92 14.21 20.56
CA SER A 471 -2.57 14.58 21.80
C SER A 471 -2.56 16.10 21.90
N SER A 472 -3.53 16.73 21.24
CA SER A 472 -3.83 18.14 21.34
C SER A 472 -5.34 18.29 21.26
N ASN A 473 -6.00 17.74 22.28
CA ASN A 473 -7.25 18.25 22.84
C ASN A 473 -7.20 17.99 24.35
N ASN A 474 -6.34 18.74 25.04
CA ASN A 474 -6.59 19.06 26.44
C ASN A 474 -7.78 20.02 26.44
N ASN A 475 -9.00 19.49 26.55
CA ASN A 475 -10.18 20.18 27.09
C ASN A 475 -11.39 19.23 27.13
N GLU A 476 -11.27 18.08 27.80
CA GLU A 476 -12.42 17.46 28.46
C GLU A 476 -11.96 17.04 29.86
N LYS A 477 -12.47 17.76 30.86
CA LYS A 477 -12.46 17.31 32.25
C LYS A 477 -13.48 16.19 32.33
N ASP A 478 -13.03 14.96 32.54
CA ASP A 478 -13.81 13.98 33.28
C ASP A 478 -12.90 13.26 34.27
N LEU A 479 -13.39 13.26 35.51
CA LEU A 479 -12.77 12.73 36.70
C LEU A 479 -12.87 11.19 36.73
N ASP A 480 -11.97 10.60 37.52
CA ASP A 480 -12.02 9.26 38.11
C ASP A 480 -11.53 8.06 37.26
N ASN A 481 -10.24 7.74 37.39
CA ASN A 481 -9.78 6.56 38.17
C ASN A 481 -8.25 6.40 38.06
N GLN A 482 -7.56 6.63 39.18
CA GLN A 482 -6.18 6.21 39.39
C GLN A 482 -6.16 4.72 39.73
N GLU A 483 -5.41 3.92 38.98
CA GLU A 483 -4.54 2.89 39.57
C GLU A 483 -3.47 2.41 38.56
N ASN A 484 -2.25 2.89 38.80
CA ASN A 484 -0.94 2.26 38.59
C ASN A 484 -0.81 1.15 37.52
N ARG A 485 -0.26 1.52 36.36
CA ARG A 485 0.74 0.70 35.64
C ARG A 485 1.84 1.59 35.08
N GLU A 486 3.06 1.13 35.28
CA GLU A 486 4.34 1.78 35.02
C GLU A 486 4.45 2.32 33.59
N ASN A 487 4.91 3.57 33.47
CA ASN A 487 5.18 4.24 32.21
C ASN A 487 6.50 3.72 31.61
N GLU A 488 6.41 2.67 30.80
CA GLU A 488 7.41 2.46 29.73
C GLU A 488 7.11 3.42 28.57
N PRO A 489 8.11 4.07 27.97
CA PRO A 489 7.90 4.89 26.78
C PRO A 489 7.53 3.97 25.62
N LYS A 490 6.23 3.88 25.30
CA LYS A 490 5.74 3.19 24.10
C LYS A 490 6.38 3.85 22.88
N LYS A 491 7.41 3.20 22.31
CA LYS A 491 7.93 3.50 20.96
C LYS A 491 6.73 3.75 20.03
N LYS A 492 6.76 4.84 19.26
CA LYS A 492 5.80 5.10 18.17
C LYS A 492 5.75 3.85 17.30
N LYS A 493 4.73 3.00 17.47
CA LYS A 493 4.56 1.79 16.68
C LYS A 493 4.05 2.27 15.32
N GLN A 494 4.96 2.44 14.38
CA GLN A 494 4.60 2.63 12.97
C GLN A 494 3.71 1.44 12.61
N VAL A 495 2.44 1.70 12.35
CA VAL A 495 1.47 0.63 12.08
C VAL A 495 1.83 0.08 10.70
N ASP A 496 2.33 -1.16 10.65
CA ASP A 496 2.73 -1.83 9.41
C ASP A 496 1.48 -2.35 8.68
N MET A 497 0.76 -1.42 8.06
CA MET A 497 -0.49 -1.67 7.35
C MET A 497 -0.22 -2.17 5.93
N TRP A 498 -1.09 -3.07 5.48
CA TRP A 498 -1.10 -3.62 4.13
C TRP A 498 -2.47 -3.45 3.50
N ILE A 499 -2.48 -3.21 2.20
CA ILE A 499 -3.69 -3.05 1.41
C ILE A 499 -3.88 -4.32 0.58
N LYS A 500 -5.01 -4.99 0.77
CA LYS A 500 -5.47 -6.11 -0.05
C LYS A 500 -6.35 -5.56 -1.17
N PHE A 501 -5.91 -5.78 -2.40
CA PHE A 501 -6.68 -5.50 -3.60
C PHE A 501 -7.28 -6.78 -4.16
N ASP A 502 -8.59 -6.91 -3.99
CA ASP A 502 -9.41 -8.00 -4.47
C ASP A 502 -10.33 -7.47 -5.58
N ASP A 503 -9.77 -7.32 -6.78
CA ASP A 503 -10.39 -6.62 -7.90
C ASP A 503 -10.94 -5.24 -7.49
N ASP A 504 -12.26 -5.07 -7.45
CA ASP A 504 -12.94 -3.82 -7.10
C ASP A 504 -13.03 -3.57 -5.58
N VAL A 505 -12.77 -4.60 -4.77
CA VAL A 505 -12.83 -4.52 -3.31
C VAL A 505 -11.44 -4.31 -2.73
N VAL A 506 -11.27 -3.21 -2.00
CA VAL A 506 -10.00 -2.87 -1.35
C VAL A 506 -10.19 -2.84 0.16
N SER A 507 -9.28 -3.49 0.89
CA SER A 507 -9.34 -3.60 2.35
C SER A 507 -7.95 -3.46 3.00
N GLU A 508 -7.90 -2.97 4.24
CA GLU A 508 -6.66 -2.81 5.00
C GLU A 508 -6.49 -3.97 6.00
N HIS A 509 -5.25 -4.42 6.16
CA HIS A 509 -4.89 -5.54 7.03
C HIS A 509 -3.55 -5.25 7.72
N ASP A 510 -3.41 -5.68 8.98
CA ASP A 510 -2.14 -5.60 9.69
C ASP A 510 -1.17 -6.68 9.17
N TRP A 511 0.12 -6.36 9.07
CA TRP A 511 1.12 -7.40 8.81
C TRP A 511 1.08 -8.49 9.89
N GLY A 512 1.06 -9.76 9.47
CA GLY A 512 0.96 -10.93 10.35
C GLY A 512 -0.48 -11.35 10.68
N SER A 513 -1.50 -10.57 10.32
CA SER A 513 -2.91 -10.99 10.41
C SER A 513 -3.30 -12.03 9.36
N PHE A 514 -2.53 -12.12 8.27
CA PHE A 514 -2.73 -13.05 7.16
C PHE A 514 -1.54 -13.99 6.97
N ASP A 515 -1.80 -15.25 6.60
CA ASP A 515 -0.78 -16.22 6.20
C ASP A 515 -0.93 -16.56 4.70
N LEU A 516 0.06 -16.15 3.91
CA LEU A 516 0.11 -16.37 2.46
C LEU A 516 1.19 -17.39 2.05
N CYS A 517 1.83 -18.05 3.02
CA CYS A 517 2.93 -19.00 2.80
C CYS A 517 2.47 -20.30 2.13
N GLY A 518 1.18 -20.59 2.18
CA GLY A 518 0.55 -21.79 1.61
C GLY A 518 0.23 -22.85 2.65
N GLY A 519 0.11 -24.11 2.21
CA GLY A 519 -0.31 -25.25 3.04
C GLY A 519 -1.81 -25.57 2.95
N ARG A 520 -2.63 -24.67 2.40
CA ARG A 520 -4.07 -24.88 2.16
C ARG A 520 -4.39 -24.57 0.71
N SER A 521 -4.91 -25.54 -0.04
CA SER A 521 -5.22 -25.36 -1.48
C SER A 521 -6.31 -24.32 -1.74
N ASP A 522 -7.22 -24.16 -0.79
CA ASP A 522 -8.45 -23.40 -0.96
C ASP A 522 -8.32 -21.95 -0.47
N TYR A 523 -7.15 -21.58 0.09
CA TYR A 523 -6.82 -20.21 0.49
C TYR A 523 -5.83 -19.55 -0.49
N HIS A 524 -5.69 -18.23 -0.40
CA HIS A 524 -4.71 -17.49 -1.20
C HIS A 524 -3.28 -17.89 -0.83
N ILE A 525 -2.47 -18.18 -1.87
CA ILE A 525 -1.06 -18.55 -1.72
C ILE A 525 -0.20 -17.62 -2.56
N ALA A 526 0.90 -17.10 -2.00
CA ALA A 526 1.84 -16.24 -2.71
C ALA A 526 2.47 -16.93 -3.93
N VAL A 527 2.46 -16.24 -5.07
CA VAL A 527 3.06 -16.67 -6.35
C VAL A 527 4.18 -15.72 -6.76
N LEU A 528 4.01 -14.41 -6.57
CA LEU A 528 5.04 -13.40 -6.83
C LEU A 528 5.27 -12.57 -5.58
N LEU A 529 6.54 -12.27 -5.29
CA LEU A 529 6.96 -11.38 -4.22
C LEU A 529 7.81 -10.26 -4.82
N LEU A 530 7.56 -9.03 -4.37
CA LEU A 530 8.35 -7.86 -4.74
C LEU A 530 9.04 -7.30 -3.51
N TYR A 531 10.35 -7.21 -3.61
CA TYR A 531 11.23 -6.73 -2.57
C TYR A 531 11.93 -5.45 -3.03
N LYS A 532 12.00 -4.43 -2.18
CA LYS A 532 12.75 -3.19 -2.40
C LYS A 532 14.07 -3.25 -1.63
N SER A 533 15.18 -2.87 -2.26
CA SER A 533 16.47 -2.85 -1.57
C SER A 533 16.52 -1.79 -0.48
N GLN A 534 17.16 -2.14 0.65
CA GLN A 534 17.51 -1.16 1.68
C GLN A 534 18.88 -0.57 1.35
N ASN A 535 18.88 0.71 1.00
CA ASN A 535 20.08 1.45 0.66
C ASN A 535 20.54 2.29 1.84
N THR A 536 21.86 2.51 1.93
CA THR A 536 22.47 3.47 2.85
C THR A 536 23.03 4.64 2.05
N THR A 537 22.68 5.86 2.46
CA THR A 537 23.27 7.09 1.94
C THR A 537 24.42 7.55 2.84
N LEU A 538 25.49 8.02 2.21
CA LEU A 538 26.60 8.72 2.87
C LEU A 538 26.21 10.15 3.21
#